data_AF-A0A0B7AZV2-F1
#
_entry.id   AF-A0A0B7AZV2-F1
#
_cell.length_a   1.000
_cell.length_b   1.000
_cell.length_c   1.000
_cell.angle_alpha   90.00
_cell.angle_beta   90.00
_cell.angle_gamma   90.00
#
_symmetry.space_group_name_H-M   'P 1'
#
loop_
_entity.id
_entity.type
_entity.pdbx_description
1 polymer ?
#
loop_
_entity_poly.entity_id
_entity_poly.type
_entity_poly.pdbx_seq_one_letter_code
_entity_poly.pdbx_strand_id
1 'polypeptide(L)' 'ICAGEAMAKVELFMFCGGIIQRFHFLPVDIGSPPPLTALFGLAVTPVPYRVRLIDRKFTR' A
#
# COMPACT_ATOMS: atom_id res chain seq x y z
N ILE A 1 -8.78 -7.47 -22.40
CA ILE A 1 -7.58 -6.63 -22.64
C ILE A 1 -7.83 -5.26 -22.01
N CYS A 2 -6.87 -4.71 -21.26
CA CYS A 2 -7.00 -3.39 -20.65
C CYS A 2 -6.12 -2.40 -21.42
N ALA A 3 -6.70 -1.34 -21.97
CA ALA A 3 -5.94 -0.33 -22.73
C ALA A 3 -4.85 0.36 -21.87
N GLY A 4 -5.07 0.46 -20.56
CA GLY A 4 -4.15 1.06 -19.61
C GLY A 4 -3.11 0.11 -19.00
N GLU A 5 -3.03 -1.16 -19.44
CA GLU A 5 -2.21 -2.18 -18.76
C GLU A 5 -0.73 -1.81 -18.63
N ALA A 6 -0.11 -1.33 -19.72
CA ALA A 6 1.30 -0.95 -19.71
C ALA A 6 1.56 0.23 -18.77
N MET A 7 0.68 1.24 -18.80
CA MET A 7 0.79 2.42 -17.94
C MET A 7 0.60 2.05 -16.46
N ALA A 8 -0.44 1.28 -16.14
CA ALA A 8 -0.75 0.85 -14.78
C ALA A 8 0.40 0.06 -14.14
N LYS A 9 1.09 -0.79 -14.91
CA LYS A 9 2.26 -1.54 -14.41
C LYS A 9 3.42 -0.61 -14.03
N VAL A 10 3.71 0.40 -14.85
CA VAL A 10 4.79 1.37 -14.59
C VAL A 10 4.45 2.22 -13.37
N GLU A 11 3.22 2.73 -13.28
CA GLU A 11 2.77 3.53 -12.14
C GLU A 11 2.82 2.74 -10.84
N LEU A 12 2.31 1.49 -10.84
CA LEU A 12 2.33 0.63 -9.66
C LEU A 12 3.77 0.33 -9.23
N PHE A 13 4.67 0.06 -10.17
CA PHE A 13 6.08 -0.20 -9.86
C PHE A 13 6.77 1.02 -9.24
N MET A 14 6.62 2.19 -9.85
CA MET A 14 7.26 3.42 -9.35
C MET A 14 6.67 3.87 -8.01
N PHE A 15 5.35 3.81 -7.86
CA PHE A 15 4.67 4.19 -6.63
C PHE A 15 5.05 3.26 -5.47
N CYS A 16 4.87 1.95 -5.64
CA CYS A 16 5.20 0.97 -4.61
C CYS A 16 6.71 0.96 -4.32
N GLY A 17 7.55 0.96 -5.37
CA GLY A 17 8.99 1.00 -5.24
C GLY A 17 9.47 2.22 -4.44
N GLY A 18 9.02 3.42 -4.80
CA GLY A 18 9.41 4.66 -4.13
C GLY A 18 8.98 4.71 -2.65
N ILE A 19 7.75 4.31 -2.35
CA ILE A 19 7.24 4.36 -0.96
C ILE A 19 7.89 3.27 -0.10
N ILE A 20 8.04 2.05 -0.61
CA ILE A 20 8.69 0.96 0.16
C ILE A 20 10.17 1.25 0.37
N GLN A 21 10.88 1.87 -0.58
CA GLN A 21 12.28 2.26 -0.39
C GLN A 21 12.45 3.34 0.67
N ARG A 22 11.48 4.26 0.82
CA ARG A 22 11.55 5.38 1.76
C ARG A 22 11.01 5.10 3.15
N PHE A 23 9.96 4.28 3.28
CA PHE A 23 9.26 4.09 4.55
C PHE A 23 9.29 2.64 5.06
N HIS A 24 9.21 2.49 6.38
CA HIS A 24 8.76 1.27 7.04
C HIS A 24 7.26 1.37 7.29
N PHE A 25 6.53 0.34 6.86
CA PHE A 25 5.10 0.21 7.11
C PHE A 25 4.90 -0.60 8.38
N LEU A 26 4.27 0.00 9.38
CA LEU A 26 3.96 -0.65 10.64
C LEU A 26 2.45 -0.62 10.88
N PRO A 27 1.89 -1.65 11.55
CA PRO A 27 0.52 -1.59 12.02
C PRO A 27 0.36 -0.45 13.03
N VAL A 28 -0.87 0.06 13.19
CA VAL A 28 -1.17 1.11 14.18
C VAL A 28 -0.87 0.58 15.58
N ASP A 29 -1.46 -0.56 15.93
CA ASP A 29 -1.18 -1.27 17.17
C ASP A 29 -0.24 -2.45 16.93
N ILE A 30 0.65 -2.69 17.90
CA ILE A 30 1.69 -3.72 17.78
C ILE A 30 1.00 -5.09 17.81
N GLY A 31 1.19 -5.88 16.75
CA GLY A 31 0.63 -7.23 16.64
C GLY A 31 -0.77 -7.33 16.01
N SER A 32 -1.41 -6.21 15.66
CA SER A 32 -2.71 -6.22 14.97
C SER A 32 -2.55 -5.79 13.50
N PRO A 33 -2.48 -6.73 12.55
CA PRO A 33 -2.45 -6.38 11.13
C PRO A 33 -3.79 -5.74 10.70
N PRO A 34 -3.80 -4.94 9.62
CA PRO A 34 -5.04 -4.46 9.03
C PRO A 34 -5.99 -5.62 8.69
N PRO A 35 -7.32 -5.40 8.79
CA PRO A 35 -8.30 -6.40 8.40
C PRO A 35 -8.14 -6.76 6.90
N LEU A 36 -8.23 -8.06 6.59
CA LEU A 36 -8.17 -8.58 5.22
C LEU A 36 -9.55 -8.71 4.56
N THR A 37 -10.56 -8.05 5.15
CA THR A 37 -11.94 -8.05 4.65
C THR A 37 -12.04 -7.22 3.36
N ALA A 38 -12.59 -7.83 2.33
CA ALA A 38 -12.85 -7.19 1.04
C ALA A 38 -14.27 -6.61 0.96
N LEU A 39 -14.37 -5.41 0.39
CA LEU A 39 -15.61 -4.77 -0.03
C LEU A 39 -15.79 -4.96 -1.54
N PHE A 40 -16.91 -5.56 -1.94
CA PHE A 40 -17.26 -5.84 -3.33
C PHE A 40 -18.15 -4.73 -3.90
N GLY A 41 -17.69 -4.08 -4.98
CA GLY A 41 -18.44 -3.08 -5.73
C GLY A 41 -18.00 -3.07 -7.20
N LEU A 42 -17.83 -1.89 -7.78
CA LEU A 42 -17.23 -1.74 -9.12
C LEU A 42 -15.81 -2.34 -9.19
N ALA A 43 -15.06 -2.26 -8.08
CA ALA A 43 -13.79 -2.92 -7.85
C ALA A 43 -13.80 -3.62 -6.49
N VAL A 44 -12.85 -4.53 -6.28
CA VAL A 44 -12.62 -5.15 -4.97
C VAL A 44 -11.63 -4.28 -4.20
N THR A 45 -12.07 -3.74 -3.06
CA THR A 45 -11.26 -2.82 -2.24
C THR A 45 -11.20 -3.32 -0.79
N PRO A 46 -10.14 -3.00 -0.02
CA PRO A 46 -10.13 -3.32 1.40
C PRO A 46 -11.08 -2.41 2.18
N VAL A 47 -11.55 -2.86 3.34
CA VAL A 47 -12.19 -1.96 4.32
C VAL A 47 -11.20 -0.85 4.75
N PRO A 48 -11.67 0.37 5.10
CA PRO A 48 -10.77 1.45 5.52
C PRO A 48 -9.87 1.04 6.69
N TYR A 49 -8.57 1.26 6.55
CA TYR A 49 -7.58 0.98 7.59
C TYR A 49 -6.52 2.09 7.64
N ARG A 50 -5.79 2.14 8.75
CA ARG A 50 -4.67 3.07 8.96
C ARG A 50 -3.37 2.27 9.06
N VAL A 51 -2.28 2.88 8.62
CA VAL A 51 -0.91 2.36 8.78
C VAL A 51 -0.01 3.48 9.25
N ARG A 52 1.07 3.13 9.94
CA ARG A 52 2.13 4.07 10.29
C ARG A 52 3.23 3.98 9.24
N LEU A 53 3.61 5.12 8.70
CA LEU A 53 4.73 5.27 7.77
C LEU A 53 5.89 5.92 8.52
N ILE A 54 6.97 5.17 8.75
CA ILE A 54 8.17 5.67 9.43
C ILE A 54 9.28 5.84 8.40
N ASP A 55 9.85 7.04 8.26
CA ASP A 55 10.90 7.30 7.27
C ASP A 55 12.18 6.52 7.63
N ARG A 56 12.71 5.74 6.68
CA ARG A 56 13.89 4.89 6.90
C ARG A 56 15.16 5.69 7.15
N LYS A 57 15.25 6.91 6.61
CA LYS A 57 16.44 7.77 6.77
C LYS A 57 16.48 8.45 8.14
N PHE A 58 15.36 8.51 8.85
CA PHE A 58 15.28 9.05 10.21
C PHE A 58 15.79 8.07 11.28
N THR A 59 16.02 6.80 10.94
CA THR A 59 16.60 5.78 11.83
C THR A 59 18.14 5.78 11.79
N ARG A 60 18.78 6.93 11.48
CA ARG A 60 20.23 7.12 11.55
C ARG A 60 20.58 8.33 12.40
#